data_AF-A0A9W6QE21-F1
#
_entry.id   AF-A0A9W6QE21-F1
#
_cell.length_a   1.000
_cell.length_b   1.000
_cell.length_c   1.000
_cell.angle_alpha   90.00
_cell.angle_beta   90.00
_cell.angle_gamma   90.00
#
_symmetry.space_group_name_H-M   'P 1'
#
loop_
_entity.id
_entity.type
_entity.pdbx_description
1 polymer ?
#
loop_
_entity_poly.entity_id
_entity_poly.type
_entity_poly.pdbx_seq_one_letter_code
_entity_poly.pdbx_strand_id
1 'polypeptide(L)'
;MTEHALDPADGPHAPDDLLDAARAVAVERGHNEVTTGHLLLALRGQVPGVAPGALAEAVDRALAAYAWRPFPVPAGEFPPLSRYAGEVHERLGEGGSGPLAARVPLAVLECEPSGPGRLALHALGLTTRQAQRELVSAAAG
;
A
#
# COMPACT_ATOMS: atom_id res chain seq x y z
N MET A 1 11.27 2.06 -30.81
CA MET A 1 10.30 1.81 -29.72
C MET A 1 11.12 1.60 -28.48
N THR A 2 11.33 2.65 -27.69
CA THR A 2 12.13 2.58 -26.47
C THR A 2 11.23 2.13 -25.34
N GLU A 3 11.52 0.96 -24.81
CA GLU A 3 10.97 0.45 -23.56
C GLU A 3 11.32 1.45 -22.46
N HIS A 4 10.32 2.17 -21.96
CA HIS A 4 10.46 3.02 -20.80
C HIS A 4 10.52 2.08 -19.59
N ALA A 5 11.73 1.61 -19.27
CA ALA A 5 11.99 0.94 -18.01
C ALA A 5 11.65 1.96 -16.92
N LEU A 6 10.48 1.80 -16.28
CA LEU A 6 10.11 2.52 -15.07
C LEU A 6 11.24 2.33 -14.06
N ASP A 7 11.92 3.42 -13.71
CA ASP A 7 12.97 3.39 -12.71
C ASP A 7 12.36 2.85 -11.40
N PRO A 8 12.96 1.84 -10.73
CA PRO A 8 12.53 1.43 -9.41
C PRO A 8 12.56 2.57 -8.37
N ALA A 9 13.20 3.71 -8.69
CA ALA A 9 13.16 4.94 -7.90
C ALA A 9 11.83 5.73 -8.00
N ASP A 10 11.01 5.53 -9.03
CA ASP A 10 9.76 6.26 -9.25
C ASP A 10 8.54 5.49 -8.70
N GLY A 11 8.48 5.39 -7.37
CA GLY A 11 7.23 5.02 -6.70
C GLY A 11 6.18 6.13 -6.79
N PRO A 12 4.91 5.84 -6.47
CA PRO A 12 3.83 6.80 -6.62
C PRO A 12 4.06 8.04 -5.75
N HIS A 13 3.87 9.22 -6.34
CA HIS A 13 4.02 10.51 -5.66
C HIS A 13 2.68 11.15 -5.28
N ALA A 14 1.58 10.73 -5.93
CA ALA A 14 0.22 11.13 -5.61
C ALA A 14 -0.66 9.94 -5.15
N PRO A 15 -1.72 10.19 -4.36
CA PRO A 15 -2.66 9.14 -3.93
C PRO A 15 -3.32 8.38 -5.08
N ASP A 16 -3.60 9.05 -6.20
CA ASP A 16 -4.23 8.42 -7.37
C ASP A 16 -3.25 7.50 -8.11
N ASP A 17 -1.99 7.92 -8.28
CA ASP A 17 -0.94 7.06 -8.85
C ASP A 17 -0.72 5.79 -8.01
N LEU A 18 -0.78 5.94 -6.68
CA LEU A 18 -0.69 4.83 -5.73
C LEU A 18 -1.85 3.86 -5.94
N LEU A 19 -3.06 4.38 -6.13
CA LEU A 19 -4.25 3.58 -6.34
C LEU A 19 -4.19 2.80 -7.66
N ASP A 20 -3.76 3.46 -8.73
CA ASP A 20 -3.60 2.82 -10.05
C ASP A 20 -2.51 1.75 -10.03
N ALA A 21 -1.39 2.01 -9.35
CA ALA A 21 -0.35 1.01 -9.13
C ALA A 21 -0.86 -0.18 -8.30
N ALA A 22 -1.63 0.06 -7.23
CA ALA A 22 -2.20 -1.01 -6.41
C ALA A 22 -3.22 -1.86 -7.16
N ARG A 23 -4.02 -1.23 -8.04
CA ARG A 23 -4.93 -1.93 -8.95
C ARG A 23 -4.18 -2.83 -9.93
N ALA A 24 -3.10 -2.32 -10.53
CA ALA A 24 -2.25 -3.11 -11.41
C ALA A 24 -1.68 -4.35 -10.68
N VAL A 25 -1.19 -4.17 -9.45
CA VAL A 25 -0.68 -5.27 -8.61
C VAL A 25 -1.78 -6.30 -8.32
N ALA A 26 -3.00 -5.87 -7.98
CA ALA A 26 -4.10 -6.79 -7.71
C ALA A 26 -4.49 -7.61 -8.95
N VAL A 27 -4.55 -6.97 -10.12
CA VAL A 27 -4.85 -7.61 -11.41
C VAL A 27 -3.76 -8.63 -11.78
N GLU A 28 -2.48 -8.24 -11.70
CA GLU A 28 -1.35 -9.12 -12.02
C GLU A 28 -1.37 -10.39 -11.16
N ARG A 29 -1.80 -10.26 -9.91
CA ARG A 29 -1.89 -11.38 -8.95
C ARG A 29 -3.20 -12.17 -9.04
N GLY A 30 -4.11 -11.79 -9.93
CA GLY A 30 -5.42 -12.43 -10.06
C GLY A 30 -6.31 -12.27 -8.82
N HIS A 31 -6.04 -11.26 -7.99
CA HIS A 31 -6.81 -10.97 -6.80
C HIS A 31 -8.08 -10.19 -7.16
N ASN A 32 -9.18 -10.53 -6.50
CA ASN A 32 -10.50 -10.01 -6.84
C ASN A 32 -10.95 -8.81 -5.99
N GLU A 33 -10.04 -8.25 -5.19
CA GLU A 33 -10.22 -7.06 -4.38
C GLU A 33 -8.86 -6.35 -4.21
N VAL A 34 -8.86 -5.01 -4.22
CA VAL A 34 -7.69 -4.21 -3.85
C VAL A 34 -7.68 -3.96 -2.35
N THR A 35 -6.77 -4.61 -1.63
CA THR A 35 -6.58 -4.44 -0.17
C THR A 35 -5.52 -3.39 0.15
N THR A 36 -5.41 -3.01 1.42
CA THR A 36 -4.32 -2.17 1.96
C THR A 36 -2.94 -2.77 1.73
N GLY A 37 -2.84 -4.11 1.61
CA GLY A 37 -1.60 -4.79 1.22
C GLY A 37 -1.14 -4.39 -0.18
N HIS A 38 -2.05 -4.25 -1.14
CA HIS A 38 -1.70 -3.80 -2.49
C HIS A 38 -1.24 -2.34 -2.51
N LEU A 39 -1.80 -1.48 -1.66
CA LEU A 39 -1.30 -0.10 -1.48
C LEU A 39 0.15 -0.11 -0.97
N LEU A 40 0.49 -0.98 -0.02
CA LEU A 40 1.87 -1.10 0.48
C LEU A 40 2.82 -1.68 -0.58
N LEU A 41 2.38 -2.65 -1.39
CA LEU A 41 3.18 -3.19 -2.49
C LEU A 41 3.43 -2.13 -3.58
N ALA A 42 2.46 -1.26 -3.84
CA ALA A 42 2.57 -0.17 -4.80
C ALA A 42 3.67 0.85 -4.43
N LEU A 43 4.08 0.93 -3.15
CA LEU A 43 5.22 1.74 -2.72
C LEU A 43 6.60 1.19 -3.12
N ARG A 44 6.67 -0.03 -3.68
CA ARG A 44 7.91 -0.64 -4.21
C ARG A 44 9.10 -0.60 -3.23
N GLY A 45 8.82 -0.76 -1.93
CA GLY A 45 9.85 -0.80 -0.89
C GLY A 45 10.34 0.57 -0.41
N GLN A 46 9.68 1.67 -0.77
CA GLN A 46 10.03 3.02 -0.32
C GLN A 46 9.60 3.34 1.13
N VAL A 47 9.10 2.36 1.88
CA VAL A 47 8.64 2.60 3.27
C VAL A 47 9.85 2.88 4.17
N PRO A 48 9.90 4.06 4.83
CA PRO A 48 11.01 4.41 5.71
C PRO A 48 11.16 3.43 6.88
N GLY A 49 12.41 3.16 7.26
CA GLY A 49 12.72 2.25 8.37
C GLY A 49 12.49 0.76 8.07
N VAL A 50 12.14 0.40 6.83
CA VAL A 50 11.93 -1.00 6.41
C VAL A 50 13.01 -1.41 5.42
N ALA A 51 13.58 -2.60 5.63
CA ALA A 51 14.56 -3.14 4.70
C ALA A 51 13.93 -3.40 3.31
N PRO A 52 14.67 -3.17 2.21
CA PRO A 52 14.21 -3.53 0.87
C PRO A 52 13.74 -4.98 0.80
N GLY A 53 12.61 -5.22 0.13
CA GLY A 53 12.01 -6.55 -0.01
C GLY A 53 11.24 -7.06 1.23
N ALA A 54 11.62 -6.67 2.44
CA ALA A 54 10.96 -7.16 3.67
C ALA A 54 9.47 -6.80 3.73
N LEU A 55 9.09 -5.61 3.22
CA LEU A 55 7.69 -5.22 3.08
C LEU A 55 6.92 -6.15 2.14
N ALA A 56 7.47 -6.41 0.96
CA ALA A 56 6.82 -7.25 -0.05
C ALA A 56 6.60 -8.66 0.51
N GLU A 57 7.62 -9.26 1.13
CA GLU A 57 7.50 -10.57 1.75
C GLU A 57 6.45 -10.62 2.88
N ALA A 58 6.41 -9.59 3.73
CA ALA A 58 5.44 -9.53 4.81
C ALA A 58 4.00 -9.40 4.28
N VAL A 59 3.80 -8.58 3.25
CA VAL A 59 2.51 -8.43 2.59
C VAL A 59 2.10 -9.71 1.88
N ASP A 60 3.02 -10.36 1.16
CA ASP A 60 2.75 -11.62 0.46
C ASP A 60 2.26 -12.71 1.42
N ARG A 61 2.92 -12.84 2.58
CA ARG A 61 2.46 -13.75 3.65
C ARG A 61 1.06 -13.39 4.15
N ALA A 62 0.78 -12.11 4.34
CA ALA A 62 -0.53 -11.65 4.82
C ALA A 62 -1.64 -11.87 3.79
N LEU A 63 -1.36 -11.63 2.49
CA LEU A 63 -2.29 -11.86 1.39
C LEU A 63 -2.57 -13.36 1.18
N ALA A 64 -1.56 -14.21 1.31
CA ALA A 64 -1.73 -15.67 1.22
C ALA A 64 -2.65 -16.22 2.31
N ALA A 65 -2.67 -15.59 3.49
CA ALA A 65 -3.55 -15.94 4.60
C ALA A 65 -4.90 -15.20 4.56
N TYR A 66 -5.10 -14.28 3.62
CA TYR A 66 -6.30 -13.44 3.56
C TYR A 66 -7.51 -14.24 3.09
N ALA A 67 -8.62 -14.10 3.82
CA ALA A 67 -9.88 -14.73 3.46
C ALA A 67 -10.58 -13.91 2.36
N TRP A 68 -10.26 -14.23 1.11
CA TRP A 68 -10.84 -13.56 -0.06
C TRP A 68 -12.36 -13.71 -0.08
N ARG A 69 -13.06 -12.57 -0.21
CA ARG A 69 -14.48 -12.58 -0.50
C ARG A 69 -14.69 -13.02 -1.94
N PRO A 70 -15.66 -13.91 -2.24
CA PRO A 70 -16.02 -14.18 -3.62
C PRO A 70 -16.67 -12.92 -4.20
N PHE A 71 -15.90 -12.17 -4.98
CA PHE A 71 -16.37 -11.04 -5.75
C PHE A 71 -15.89 -11.24 -7.20
N PRO A 72 -16.78 -11.48 -8.18
CA PRO A 72 -16.35 -11.55 -9.56
C PRO A 72 -16.01 -10.15 -10.06
N VAL A 73 -14.80 -9.98 -10.60
CA VAL A 73 -14.40 -8.73 -11.29
C VAL A 73 -14.89 -8.84 -12.74
N PRO A 74 -15.78 -7.95 -13.22
CA PRO A 74 -16.24 -7.99 -14.59
C PRO A 74 -15.08 -7.84 -15.59
N ALA A 75 -15.25 -8.40 -16.79
CA ALA A 75 -14.23 -8.31 -17.82
C ALA A 75 -13.98 -6.86 -18.24
N GLY A 76 -12.72 -6.43 -18.20
CA GLY A 76 -12.33 -5.04 -18.51
C GLY A 76 -12.46 -4.05 -17.35
N GLU A 77 -12.88 -4.52 -16.16
CA GLU A 77 -12.93 -3.70 -14.95
C GLU A 77 -11.78 -4.02 -13.98
N PHE A 78 -11.45 -3.06 -13.13
CA PHE A 78 -10.52 -3.28 -12.03
C PHE A 78 -11.23 -3.94 -10.85
N PRO A 79 -10.52 -4.76 -10.03
CA PRO A 79 -11.05 -5.22 -8.77
C PRO A 79 -11.53 -4.05 -7.90
N PRO A 80 -12.66 -4.18 -7.18
CA PRO A 80 -13.11 -3.14 -6.27
C PRO A 80 -12.10 -2.92 -5.14
N LEU A 81 -12.16 -1.74 -4.51
CA LEU A 81 -11.39 -1.51 -3.28
C LEU A 81 -12.06 -2.24 -2.12
N SER A 82 -11.25 -2.87 -1.28
CA SER A 82 -11.67 -3.19 0.07
C SER A 82 -12.07 -1.90 0.80
N ARG A 83 -12.99 -2.02 1.77
CA ARG A 83 -13.42 -0.90 2.61
C ARG A 83 -12.23 -0.08 3.13
N TYR A 84 -11.23 -0.74 3.72
CA TYR A 84 -10.09 -0.04 4.34
C TYR A 84 -9.10 0.52 3.32
N ALA A 85 -8.97 -0.09 2.14
CA ALA A 85 -8.17 0.52 1.06
C ALA A 85 -8.82 1.83 0.56
N GLY A 86 -10.15 1.87 0.49
CA GLY A 86 -10.90 3.10 0.19
C GLY A 86 -10.70 4.17 1.26
N GLU A 87 -10.89 3.84 2.54
CA GLU A 87 -10.69 4.76 3.67
C GLU A 87 -9.24 5.31 3.71
N VAL A 88 -8.23 4.49 3.39
CA VAL A 88 -6.83 4.93 3.30
C VAL A 88 -6.64 5.90 2.13
N HIS A 89 -7.17 5.61 0.94
CA HIS A 89 -7.05 6.50 -0.23
C HIS A 89 -7.72 7.86 0.02
N GLU A 90 -8.94 7.87 0.57
CA GLU A 90 -9.66 9.10 0.93
C GLU A 90 -8.83 9.95 1.90
N ARG A 91 -8.31 9.34 2.97
CA ARG A 91 -7.47 10.02 3.96
C ARG A 91 -6.19 10.60 3.36
N LEU A 92 -5.57 9.91 2.39
CA LEU A 92 -4.40 10.44 1.70
C LEU A 92 -4.75 11.62 0.79
N GLY A 93 -5.96 11.63 0.23
CA GLY A 93 -6.53 12.72 -0.58
C GLY A 93 -6.88 13.98 0.21
N GLU A 94 -7.17 13.87 1.51
CA GLU A 94 -7.35 15.03 2.41
C GLU A 94 -6.06 15.87 2.58
N GLY A 95 -4.94 15.36 2.08
CA GLY A 95 -3.64 16.03 2.13
C GLY A 95 -2.84 15.71 3.39
N GLY A 96 -1.67 16.34 3.51
CA GLY A 96 -0.73 16.10 4.60
C GLY A 96 0.70 16.44 4.18
N SER A 97 1.53 16.80 5.14
CA SER A 97 2.95 17.04 4.91
C SER A 97 3.74 15.73 4.85
N GLY A 98 4.88 15.77 4.16
CA GLY A 98 5.79 14.64 4.04
C GLY A 98 5.49 13.71 2.86
N PRO A 99 6.44 12.81 2.53
CA PRO A 99 6.36 11.94 1.36
C PRO A 99 5.26 10.88 1.51
N LEU A 100 4.64 10.52 0.38
CA LEU A 100 3.56 9.53 0.33
C LEU A 100 3.97 8.20 0.95
N ALA A 101 5.20 7.75 0.70
CA ALA A 101 5.74 6.50 1.24
C ALA A 101 5.84 6.46 2.78
N ALA A 102 5.91 7.62 3.45
CA ALA A 102 5.83 7.72 4.91
C ALA A 102 4.39 7.83 5.42
N ARG A 103 3.50 8.43 4.62
CA ARG A 103 2.08 8.63 4.97
C ARG A 103 1.26 7.35 4.86
N VAL A 104 1.50 6.51 3.85
CA VAL A 104 0.70 5.30 3.58
C VAL A 104 0.76 4.28 4.74
N PRO A 105 1.93 3.90 5.30
CA PRO A 105 1.98 2.97 6.43
C PRO A 105 1.19 3.48 7.65
N LEU A 106 1.27 4.79 7.93
CA LEU A 106 0.52 5.41 9.01
C LEU A 106 -0.98 5.32 8.75
N ALA A 107 -1.43 5.71 7.55
CA ALA A 107 -2.84 5.66 7.18
C ALA A 107 -3.41 4.22 7.28
N VAL A 108 -2.64 3.21 6.83
CA VAL A 108 -3.03 1.79 6.98
C VAL A 108 -3.19 1.41 8.46
N LEU A 109 -2.25 1.81 9.32
CA LEU A 109 -2.29 1.50 10.77
C LEU A 109 -3.46 2.20 11.50
N GLU A 110 -3.92 3.34 10.99
CA GLU A 110 -5.03 4.12 11.56
C GLU A 110 -6.40 3.64 11.08
N CYS A 111 -6.55 3.34 9.79
CA CYS A 111 -7.84 2.96 9.19
C CYS A 111 -8.14 1.46 9.36
N GLU A 112 -7.14 0.59 9.24
CA GLU A 112 -7.37 -0.86 9.19
C GLU A 112 -7.14 -1.53 10.55
N PRO A 113 -8.15 -2.19 11.15
CA PRO A 113 -7.98 -2.89 12.43
C PRO A 113 -7.34 -4.28 12.29
N SER A 114 -7.57 -4.99 11.18
CA SER A 114 -7.16 -6.42 11.07
C SER A 114 -7.07 -6.96 9.63
N GLY A 115 -6.50 -6.21 8.68
CA GLY A 115 -6.33 -6.66 7.30
C GLY A 115 -4.87 -6.88 6.87
N PRO A 116 -4.63 -7.24 5.60
CA PRO A 116 -3.32 -7.66 5.12
C PRO A 116 -2.24 -6.61 5.29
N GLY A 117 -2.55 -5.34 5.01
CA GLY A 117 -1.58 -4.27 5.13
C GLY A 117 -1.16 -4.06 6.57
N ARG A 118 -2.14 -4.01 7.49
CA ARG A 118 -1.85 -3.87 8.92
C ARG A 118 -1.07 -5.05 9.48
N LEU A 119 -1.45 -6.28 9.12
CA LEU A 119 -0.75 -7.49 9.57
C LEU A 119 0.71 -7.51 9.09
N ALA A 120 0.96 -7.11 7.84
CA ALA A 120 2.31 -7.01 7.30
C ALA A 120 3.15 -5.97 8.07
N LEU A 121 2.60 -4.79 8.34
CA LEU A 121 3.28 -3.74 9.11
C LEU A 121 3.58 -4.20 10.54
N HIS A 122 2.65 -4.86 11.21
CA HIS A 122 2.88 -5.43 12.55
C HIS A 122 3.94 -6.53 12.54
N ALA A 123 3.97 -7.39 11.53
CA ALA A 123 4.99 -8.43 11.38
C ALA A 123 6.41 -7.85 11.23
N LEU A 124 6.52 -6.62 10.75
CA LEU A 124 7.76 -5.85 10.65
C LEU A 124 8.05 -4.98 11.89
N GLY A 125 7.21 -5.06 12.92
CA GLY A 125 7.36 -4.26 14.14
C GLY A 125 6.97 -2.79 13.99
N LEU A 126 6.32 -2.41 12.89
CA LEU A 126 5.85 -1.04 12.67
C LEU A 126 4.56 -0.80 13.45
N THR A 127 4.65 0.09 14.43
CA THR A 127 3.50 0.59 15.19
C THR A 127 3.10 1.97 14.70
N THR A 128 1.88 2.42 15.01
CA THR A 128 1.41 3.78 14.69
C THR A 128 2.40 4.84 15.20
N ARG A 129 2.96 4.65 16.40
CA ARG A 129 3.99 5.55 16.97
C ARG A 129 5.29 5.56 16.16
N GLN A 130 5.73 4.41 15.65
CA GLN A 130 6.92 4.36 14.78
C GLN A 130 6.64 5.05 13.45
N ALA A 131 5.52 4.73 12.80
CA ALA A 131 5.14 5.34 11.53
C ALA A 131 5.00 6.87 11.64
N GLN A 132 4.43 7.36 12.73
CA GLN A 132 4.35 8.81 13.00
C GLN A 132 5.74 9.45 13.13
N ARG A 133 6.69 8.80 13.81
CA ARG A 133 8.06 9.31 13.94
C ARG A 133 8.75 9.39 12.58
N GLU A 134 8.63 8.34 11.78
CA GLU A 134 9.19 8.32 10.42
C GLU A 134 8.59 9.42 9.55
N LEU A 135 7.27 9.64 9.62
CA LEU A 135 6.61 10.71 8.89
C LEU A 135 7.12 12.10 9.30
N VAL A 136 7.25 12.36 10.60
CA VAL A 136 7.78 13.64 11.10
C VAL A 136 9.23 13.83 10.66
N SER A 137 10.06 12.79 10.75
CA SER A 137 11.45 12.84 10.29
C SER A 137 11.55 13.11 8.79
N ALA A 138 10.71 12.47 7.98
CA ALA A 138 10.71 12.62 6.53
C ALA A 138 10.13 13.97 6.06
N ALA A 139 9.31 14.64 6.88
CA ALA A 139 8.80 15.98 6.59
C ALA A 139 9.79 17.10 6.99
N ALA A 140 10.82 16.79 7.78
CA ALA A 140 11.82 17.74 8.27
C ALA A 140 13.10 17.79 7.42
N GLY A 141 13.31 16.81 6.54
CA GLY A 141 14.42 16.75 5.58
C GLY A 141 14.00 17.28 4.21
#